data_AF-A0A5K1CZB1-F1
#
_entry.id   AF-A0A5K1CZB1-F1
#
_cell.length_a   1.000
_cell.length_b   1.000
_cell.length_c   1.000
_cell.angle_alpha   90.00
_cell.angle_beta   90.00
_cell.angle_gamma   90.00
#
_symmetry.space_group_name_H-M   'P 1'
#
loop_
_entity.id
_entity.type
_entity.pdbx_description
1 polymer ?
#
loop_
_entity_poly.entity_id
_entity_poly.type
_entity_poly.pdbx_seq_one_letter_code
_entity_poly.pdbx_strand_id
1 'polypeptide(L)' 'YGDQKVNARMIWHVWGNGMEMGEKLESEKVKNSVRELIMGEKEGKEIREKARLLQELALNSLK' A
#
# COMPACT_ATOMS: atom_id res chain seq x y z
N TYR A 1 16.79 -9.25 1.68
CA TYR A 1 17.45 -8.10 2.36
C TYR A 1 18.05 -7.20 1.29
N GLY A 2 18.03 -5.89 1.50
CA GLY A 2 18.40 -4.89 0.49
C GLY A 2 17.58 -3.61 0.66
N ASP A 3 17.08 -3.08 -0.45
CA ASP A 3 16.26 -1.86 -0.56
C ASP A 3 14.82 -2.01 -0.03
N GLN A 4 14.40 -3.21 0.35
CA GLN A 4 13.02 -3.51 0.79
C GLN A 4 12.48 -2.55 1.86
N LYS A 5 13.30 -2.12 2.82
CA LYS A 5 12.88 -1.14 3.85
C LYS A 5 12.62 0.24 3.25
N VAL A 6 13.46 0.66 2.30
CA VAL A 6 13.29 1.93 1.58
C VAL A 6 12.03 1.86 0.70
N ASN A 7 11.83 0.76 -0.02
CA ASN A 7 10.65 0.55 -0.87
C ASN A 7 9.36 0.51 -0.04
N ALA A 8 9.37 -0.16 1.12
CA ALA A 8 8.22 -0.19 2.02
C ALA A 8 7.88 1.22 2.54
N ARG A 9 8.89 2.01 2.92
CA ARG A 9 8.68 3.42 3.31
C ARG A 9 8.16 4.26 2.15
N MET A 10 8.65 4.04 0.93
CA MET A 10 8.16 4.74 -0.26
C MET A 10 6.67 4.45 -0.49
N ILE A 11 6.28 3.17 -0.50
CA ILE A 11 4.91 2.71 -0.74
C ILE A 11 3.93 3.26 0.30
N TRP A 12 4.25 3.11 1.59
CA TRP A 12 3.34 3.50 2.66
C TRP A 12 3.36 4.99 2.95
N HIS A 13 4.53 5.61 3.03
CA HIS A 13 4.64 6.99 3.51
C HIS A 13 4.65 8.03 2.39
N VAL A 14 5.29 7.73 1.26
CA VAL A 14 5.45 8.71 0.17
C VAL A 14 4.30 8.60 -0.82
N TRP A 15 4.02 7.39 -1.32
CA TRP A 15 2.93 7.16 -2.27
C TRP A 15 1.59 6.94 -1.59
N GLY A 16 1.58 6.50 -0.33
CA GLY A 16 0.34 6.25 0.41
C GLY A 16 -0.55 5.19 -0.23
N ASN A 17 0.02 4.27 -1.01
CA ASN A 17 -0.69 3.25 -1.77
C ASN A 17 -0.45 1.83 -1.24
N GLY A 18 0.09 1.72 -0.04
CA GLY A 18 0.16 0.47 0.72
C GLY A 18 0.15 0.72 2.23
N MET A 19 0.19 -0.37 2.99
CA MET A 19 0.15 -0.35 4.46
C MET A 19 1.42 -0.97 5.02
N GLU A 20 1.88 -0.47 6.15
CA GLU A 20 2.95 -1.10 6.93
C GLU A 20 2.36 -1.94 8.07
N MET A 21 2.87 -3.16 8.26
CA MET A 21 2.42 -4.09 9.31
C MET A 21 3.37 -4.12 10.52
N GLY A 22 4.30 -3.16 10.62
CA GLY A 22 5.31 -3.07 11.69
C GLY A 22 6.39 -4.16 11.60
N GLU A 23 7.26 -4.22 12.62
CA GLU A 23 8.42 -5.14 12.63
C GLU A 23 8.05 -6.61 12.83
N LYS A 24 6.92 -6.89 13.50
CA LYS A 24 6.45 -8.23 13.81
C LYS A 24 5.11 -8.49 13.13
N LEU A 25 5.05 -9.58 12.36
CA LEU A 25 3.82 -10.04 11.73
C LEU A 25 2.99 -10.83 12.74
N GLU A 26 1.81 -10.31 13.04
CA GLU A 26 0.83 -10.96 13.90
C GLU A 26 -0.39 -11.32 13.05
N SER A 27 -0.86 -12.57 13.13
CA SER A 27 -1.91 -13.08 12.23
C SER A 27 -3.20 -12.24 12.28
N GLU A 28 -3.60 -11.81 13.48
CA GLU A 28 -4.76 -10.94 13.66
C GLU A 28 -4.56 -9.57 13.02
N LYS A 29 -3.38 -8.96 13.19
CA LYS A 29 -3.03 -7.69 12.56
C LYS A 29 -3.08 -7.81 11.04
N VAL A 30 -2.47 -8.85 10.47
CA VAL A 30 -2.50 -9.11 9.02
C VAL A 30 -3.95 -9.24 8.53
N LYS A 31 -4.77 -10.05 9.20
CA LYS A 31 -6.18 -10.25 8.84
C LYS A 31 -6.97 -8.94 8.86
N ASN A 32 -6.79 -8.13 9.90
CA ASN A 32 -7.49 -6.85 10.05
C ASN A 32 -7.02 -5.83 9.00
N SER A 33 -5.72 -5.73 8.75
CA SER A 33 -5.18 -4.86 7.69
C SER A 33 -5.68 -5.26 6.30
N VAL A 34 -5.70 -6.56 5.96
CA VAL A 34 -6.24 -7.04 4.68
C VAL A 34 -7.74 -6.72 4.57
N ARG A 35 -8.50 -6.92 5.66
CA ARG A 35 -9.92 -6.58 5.68
C ARG A 35 -10.16 -5.09 5.45
N GLU A 36 -9.42 -4.22 6.13
CA GLU A 36 -9.54 -2.76 5.93
C GLU A 36 -9.12 -2.37 4.51
N LEU A 37 -8.03 -2.92 3.98
CA LEU A 37 -7.58 -2.62 2.62
C LEU A 37 -8.62 -3.00 1.56
N ILE A 38 -9.37 -4.08 1.76
CA ILE A 38 -10.32 -4.58 0.75
C ILE A 38 -11.73 -4.02 0.98
N MET A 39 -12.21 -4.05 2.21
CA MET A 39 -13.60 -3.72 2.58
C MET A 39 -13.75 -2.33 3.20
N GLY A 40 -12.65 -1.65 3.54
CA GLY A 40 -12.68 -0.29 4.07
C GLY A 40 -13.20 0.70 3.04
N GLU A 41 -14.31 1.36 3.37
CA GLU A 41 -14.96 2.34 2.49
C GLU A 41 -14.22 3.69 2.44
N LYS A 42 -13.35 3.96 3.41
CA LYS A 42 -12.55 5.18 3.50
C LYS A 42 -11.08 4.91 3.23
N GLU A 43 -10.35 4.38 4.22
CA GLU A 43 -8.90 4.23 4.14
C GLU A 43 -8.50 3.22 3.06
N GLY A 44 -9.11 2.03 3.06
CA GLY A 44 -8.88 1.03 2.02
C GLY A 44 -9.20 1.55 0.61
N LYS A 45 -10.31 2.27 0.44
CA LYS A 45 -10.69 2.89 -0.85
C LYS A 45 -9.67 3.93 -1.31
N GLU A 46 -9.19 4.79 -0.42
CA GLU A 46 -8.17 5.80 -0.73
C GLU A 46 -6.85 5.17 -1.17
N ILE A 47 -6.39 4.14 -0.47
CA ILE A 47 -5.17 3.39 -0.81
C ILE A 47 -5.29 2.77 -2.21
N ARG A 48 -6.43 2.12 -2.52
CA ARG A 48 -6.68 1.51 -3.83
C ARG A 48 -6.74 2.55 -4.95
N GLU A 49 -7.32 3.72 -4.70
CA GLU A 49 -7.36 4.80 -5.70
C GLU A 49 -5.96 5.38 -5.97
N LYS A 50 -5.15 5.60 -4.94
CA LYS A 50 -3.75 6.03 -5.11
C LYS A 50 -2.92 5.01 -5.90
N ALA A 51 -3.13 3.71 -5.65
CA ALA A 51 -2.50 2.65 -6.43
C ALA A 51 -2.91 2.71 -7.92
N ARG A 52 -4.21 2.92 -8.19
CA ARG A 52 -4.75 3.06 -9.55
C ARG A 52 -4.15 4.26 -10.28
N LEU A 53 -4.08 5.43 -9.63
CA LEU A 53 -3.50 6.65 -10.21
C LEU A 53 -2.01 6.48 -10.51
N LEU A 54 -1.25 5.84 -9.61
CA LEU A 54 0.17 5.58 -9.87
C LEU A 54 0.36 4.62 -11.05
N GLN A 55 -0.48 3.59 -11.17
CA GLN A 55 -0.47 2.69 -12.31
C GLN A 55 -0.72 3.43 -13.63
N GLU A 56 -1.73 4.31 -13.68
CA GLU A 56 -2.02 5.12 -14.86
C GLU A 56 -0.85 6.03 -15.26
N LEU A 57 -0.21 6.70 -14.28
CA LEU A 57 0.96 7.54 -14.52
C LEU A 57 2.12 6.73 -15.10
N ALA A 58 2.39 5.55 -14.52
CA ALA A 58 3.45 4.66 -14.98
C ALA A 58 3.19 4.18 -16.42
N LEU A 59 1.96 3.78 -16.74
CA LEU A 59 1.58 3.35 -18.09
C LEU A 59 1.67 4.48 -19.11
N ASN A 60 1.30 5.70 -18.73
CA ASN A 60 1.41 6.86 -19.62
C ASN A 60 2.86 7.30 -19.85
N SER A 61 3.76 7.04 -18.90
CA SER A 61 5.19 7.37 -19.02
C SER A 61 5.95 6.44 -19.99
N LEU A 62 5.30 5.37 -20.45
CA LEU A 62 5.86 4.41 -21.43
C LEU A 62 5.46 4.73 -22.88
N LYS A 63 4.61 5.75 -23.09
CA LYS A 63 4.21 6.26 -24.41
C LYS A 63 5.11 7.42 -24.82
#